data_AF-A0A4U0P5L6-F1
#
_entry.id   AF-A0A4U0P5L6-F1
#
_cell.length_a   1.000
_cell.length_b   1.000
_cell.length_c   1.000
_cell.angle_alpha   90.00
_cell.angle_beta   90.00
_cell.angle_gamma   90.00
#
_symmetry.space_group_name_H-M   'P 1'
#
loop_
_entity.id
_entity.type
_entity.pdbx_description
1 polymer ?
#
loop_
_entity_poly.entity_id
_entity_poly.type
_entity_poly.pdbx_seq_one_letter_code
_entity_poly.pdbx_strand_id
1 'polypeptide(L)' 'MGYVTATFEDGFERPIENIMWQVVLLVLSGGWYPDKMKTARVNIASFIRANDLNDLLKDVPLDEANLFLHDLKILNLIDP' A
#
# COMPACT_ATOMS: atom_id res chain seq x y z
N MET A 1 19.38 0.04 16.07
CA MET A 1 18.02 -0.12 15.53
C MET A 1 17.90 0.79 14.31
N GLY A 2 18.19 0.28 13.11
CA GLY A 2 18.23 1.07 11.88
C GLY A 2 16.84 1.49 11.44
N TYR A 3 16.57 2.79 11.44
CA TYR A 3 15.33 3.36 10.92
C TYR A 3 15.39 3.39 9.39
N VAL A 4 15.06 2.25 8.77
CA VAL A 4 14.90 2.11 7.31
C VAL A 4 13.56 2.71 6.82
N THR A 5 12.83 3.41 7.69
CA THR A 5 11.51 3.96 7.34
C THR A 5 11.62 5.29 6.60
N ALA A 6 12.68 6.08 6.82
CA ALA A 6 12.81 7.43 6.26
C ALA A 6 13.32 7.46 4.80
N THR A 7 14.07 6.45 4.38
CA THR A 7 14.66 6.40 3.02
C THR A 7 13.71 5.83 1.96
N PHE A 8 12.53 5.34 2.37
CA PHE A 8 11.54 4.73 1.49
C PHE A 8 10.37 5.66 1.15
N GLU A 9 10.29 6.85 1.76
CA GLU A 9 9.25 7.83 1.42
C GLU A 9 9.43 8.43 0.01
N ASP A 10 10.63 8.32 -0.59
CA ASP A 10 10.98 8.92 -1.89
C ASP A 10 11.79 7.96 -2.79
N GLY A 11 11.76 6.66 -2.50
CA GLY A 11 12.62 5.65 -3.14
C GLY A 11 12.05 5.04 -4.43
N PHE A 12 10.78 5.28 -4.73
CA PHE A 12 10.07 4.66 -5.85
C PHE A 12 9.62 5.71 -6.85
N GLU A 13 9.87 5.47 -8.14
CA GLU A 13 9.52 6.40 -9.22
C GLU A 13 8.01 6.49 -9.44
N ARG A 14 7.26 5.42 -9.13
CA ARG A 14 5.81 5.38 -9.33
C ARG A 14 5.06 5.50 -7.99
N PRO A 15 4.07 6.39 -7.89
CA PRO A 15 3.26 6.55 -6.67
C PRO A 15 2.61 5.23 -6.17
N ILE A 16 2.27 4.33 -7.10
CA ILE A 16 1.66 3.04 -6.78
C ILE A 16 2.62 2.08 -6.05
N GLU A 17 3.92 2.13 -6.36
CA GLU A 17 4.93 1.27 -5.75
C GLU A 17 5.10 1.58 -4.26
N ASN A 18 5.02 2.87 -3.89
CA ASN A 18 5.06 3.29 -2.49
C ASN A 18 3.88 2.71 -1.69
N ILE A 19 2.69 2.60 -2.31
CA ILE A 19 1.53 1.97 -1.68
C ILE A 19 1.65 0.46 -1.61
N MET A 20 2.11 -0.20 -2.68
CA MET A 20 2.39 -1.63 -2.64
C MET A 20 3.36 -1.96 -1.50
N TRP A 21 4.37 -1.11 -1.30
CA TRP A 21 5.31 -1.25 -0.19
C TRP A 21 4.65 -1.08 1.18
N GLN A 22 3.79 -0.06 1.36
CA GLN A 22 3.02 0.12 2.60
C GLN A 22 2.14 -1.10 2.92
N VAL A 23 1.56 -1.72 1.90
CA VAL A 23 0.77 -2.96 2.04
C VAL A 23 1.65 -4.13 2.46
N VAL A 24 2.82 -4.31 1.85
CA VAL A 24 3.80 -5.33 2.25
C VAL A 24 4.23 -5.13 3.71
N LEU A 25 4.53 -3.89 4.12
CA LEU A 25 4.87 -3.58 5.51
C LEU A 25 3.71 -3.91 6.47
N LEU A 26 2.47 -3.64 6.07
CA LEU A 26 1.29 -4.00 6.86
C LEU A 26 1.20 -5.50 7.08
N VAL A 27 1.39 -6.31 6.03
CA VAL A 27 1.39 -7.78 6.11
C VAL A 27 2.54 -8.29 6.97
N LEU A 28 3.77 -7.82 6.70
CA LEU A 28 4.98 -8.25 7.43
C LEU A 28 4.95 -7.83 8.91
N SER A 29 4.30 -6.71 9.23
CA SER A 29 4.17 -6.27 10.62
C SER A 29 3.31 -7.21 11.45
N GLY A 30 2.42 -8.01 10.83
CA GLY A 30 1.71 -9.12 11.47
C GLY A 30 0.97 -8.78 12.77
N GLY A 31 0.57 -7.52 13.00
CA GLY A 31 -0.05 -7.09 14.26
C GLY A 31 0.91 -6.60 15.35
N TRP A 32 2.22 -6.66 15.14
CA TRP A 32 3.24 -6.38 16.18
C TRP A 32 3.33 -4.90 16.54
N TYR A 33 2.91 -4.00 15.64
CA TYR A 33 2.99 -2.56 15.81
C TYR A 33 1.64 -1.89 15.51
N PRO A 34 0.67 -1.97 16.42
CA PRO A 34 -0.71 -1.54 16.18
C PRO A 34 -0.83 -0.06 15.79
N ASP A 35 -0.05 0.83 16.40
CA ASP A 35 -0.06 2.26 16.07
C ASP A 35 0.45 2.52 14.64
N LYS A 36 1.55 1.86 14.25
CA LYS A 36 2.11 1.98 12.90
C LYS A 36 1.18 1.38 11.84
N MET A 37 0.52 0.28 12.16
CA MET A 37 -0.49 -0.32 11.27
C MET A 37 -1.69 0.59 11.08
N LYS A 38 -2.15 1.26 12.13
CA LYS A 38 -3.24 2.24 12.02
C LYS A 38 -2.86 3.40 11.12
N THR A 39 -1.66 3.96 11.29
CA THR A 39 -1.14 5.02 10.42
C THR A 39 -1.00 4.55 8.96
N ALA A 40 -0.43 3.37 8.73
CA ALA A 40 -0.30 2.81 7.38
C ALA A 40 -1.67 2.61 6.71
N ARG A 41 -2.65 2.07 7.44
CA ARG A 41 -4.04 1.92 6.94
C ARG A 41 -4.68 3.26 6.57
N VAL A 42 -4.51 4.28 7.40
CA VAL A 42 -5.02 5.63 7.12
C VAL A 42 -4.34 6.24 5.89
N ASN A 43 -3.02 6.10 5.77
CA ASN A 43 -2.26 6.60 4.63
C ASN A 43 -2.68 5.91 3.33
N ILE A 44 -2.79 4.58 3.34
CA ILE A 44 -3.28 3.81 2.19
C ILE A 44 -4.70 4.28 1.82
N ALA A 45 -5.63 4.31 2.77
CA ALA A 45 -7.01 4.74 2.50
C ALA A 45 -7.10 6.19 1.97
N SER A 46 -6.29 7.10 2.51
CA SER A 46 -6.24 8.49 2.04
C SER A 46 -5.70 8.58 0.61
N PHE A 47 -4.66 7.80 0.30
CA PHE A 47 -4.08 7.78 -1.04
C PHE A 47 -5.04 7.18 -2.08
N ILE A 48 -5.74 6.10 -1.72
CA ILE A 48 -6.77 5.46 -2.55
C ILE A 48 -7.94 6.41 -2.81
N ARG A 49 -8.30 7.27 -1.85
CA ARG A 49 -9.35 8.29 -2.06
C ARG A 49 -8.89 9.48 -2.88
N ALA A 50 -7.61 9.85 -2.76
CA ALA A 50 -7.05 11.01 -3.44
C ALA A 50 -6.72 10.74 -4.92
N ASN A 51 -6.55 9.47 -5.30
CA ASN A 51 -6.16 9.06 -6.65
C ASN A 51 -7.10 7.98 -7.17
N ASP A 52 -7.42 7.99 -8.46
CA ASP A 52 -8.14 6.87 -9.06
C ASP A 52 -7.21 5.65 -9.14
N LEU A 53 -7.56 4.58 -8.44
CA LEU A 53 -6.75 3.38 -8.37
C LEU A 53 -6.55 2.74 -9.75
N ASN A 54 -7.52 2.87 -10.65
CA ASN A 54 -7.41 2.35 -12.01
C ASN A 54 -6.42 3.16 -12.85
N ASP A 55 -6.37 4.48 -12.65
CA ASP A 55 -5.40 5.34 -13.33
C ASP A 55 -3.97 5.06 -12.86
N LEU A 56 -3.80 4.72 -11.58
CA LEU A 56 -2.50 4.35 -11.00
C LEU A 56 -2.02 2.96 -11.43
N LEU A 57 -2.95 2.04 -11.70
CA LEU A 57 -2.67 0.68 -12.14
C LEU A 57 -2.59 0.53 -13.67
N LYS A 58 -2.82 1.59 -14.45
CA LYS A 58 -2.82 1.53 -15.93
C LYS A 58 -1.50 1.04 -16.53
N ASP A 59 -0.39 1.35 -15.86
CA ASP A 59 0.97 1.00 -16.26
C ASP A 59 1.48 -0.28 -15.57
N VAL A 60 0.60 -0.95 -14.82
CA VAL A 60 0.87 -2.23 -14.15
C VAL A 60 0.23 -3.35 -15.00
N PRO A 61 0.93 -4.48 -15.22
CA PRO A 61 0.35 -5.65 -15.86
C PRO A 61 -0.99 -6.03 -15.23
N LEU A 62 -1.96 -6.39 -16.06
CA LEU A 62 -3.34 -6.62 -15.61
C LEU A 62 -3.43 -7.74 -14.55
N ASP A 63 -2.61 -8.77 -14.67
CA ASP A 63 -2.49 -9.87 -13.72
C ASP A 63 -1.94 -9.40 -12.36
N GLU A 64 -0.91 -8.56 -12.35
CA GLU A 64 -0.36 -7.96 -11.13
C GLU A 64 -1.35 -6.98 -10.47
N ALA A 65 -2.02 -6.16 -11.28
CA ALA A 65 -3.04 -5.23 -10.81
C ALA A 65 -4.22 -5.96 -10.16
N ASN A 66 -4.70 -7.05 -10.79
CA ASN A 66 -5.78 -7.87 -10.25
C ASN A 66 -5.38 -8.57 -8.95
N LEU A 67 -4.15 -9.10 -8.87
CA LEU A 67 -3.63 -9.68 -7.64
C LEU A 67 -3.57 -8.64 -6.52
N PHE A 68 -3.07 -7.44 -6.82
CA PHE A 68 -2.97 -6.36 -5.85
C PHE A 68 -4.35 -5.91 -5.34
N LEU A 69 -5.33 -5.75 -6.24
CA LEU A 69 -6.72 -5.44 -5.86
C LEU A 69 -7.32 -6.53 -4.98
N HIS A 70 -7.05 -7.80 -5.29
CA HIS A 70 -7.50 -8.92 -4.48
C HIS A 70 -6.89 -8.89 -3.07
N ASP A 71 -5.60 -8.59 -2.95
CA ASP A 71 -4.92 -8.46 -1.66
C ASP A 71 -5.48 -7.29 -0.83
N LEU A 72 -5.77 -6.15 -1.46
CA LEU A 72 -6.42 -5.02 -0.80
C LEU A 72 -7.81 -5.38 -0.26
N LYS A 73 -8.58 -6.22 -0.97
CA LYS A 73 -9.87 -6.74 -0.48
C LYS A 73 -9.69 -7.65 0.72
N ILE A 74 -8.74 -8.60 0.68
CA ILE A 74 -8.43 -9.48 1.83
C ILE A 74 -8.06 -8.66 3.07
N LEU A 75 -7.32 -7.58 2.88
CA LEU A 75 -6.87 -6.70 3.96
C LEU A 75 -7.96 -5.74 4.47
N ASN A 76 -9.17 -5.77 3.88
CA ASN A 76 -10.28 -4.86 4.12
C ASN A 76 -9.86 -3.38 3.96
N LEU A 77 -9.07 -3.09 2.93
CA LEU A 77 -8.61 -1.74 2.61
C LEU A 77 -9.48 -1.06 1.54
N ILE A 78 -10.21 -1.86 0.76
CA ILE A 78 -11.19 -1.42 -0.23
C ILE A 78 -12.46 -2.26 -0.10
N ASP A 79 -13.60 -1.70 -0.54
CA ASP A 79 -14.88 -2.40 -0.53
C ASP A 79 -14.87 -3.63 -1.49
N PRO A 80 -15.63 -4.70 -1.17
CA PRO A 80 -15.68 -5.93 -1.96
C PRO A 80 -16.27 -5.76 -3.36
#